data_AF-F0Y7K9-F1
#
_entry.id   AF-F0Y7K9-F1
#
_cell.length_a   1.000
_cell.length_b   1.000
_cell.length_c   1.000
_cell.angle_alpha   90.00
_cell.angle_beta   90.00
_cell.angle_gamma   90.00
#
_symmetry.space_group_name_H-M   'P 1'
#
loop_
_entity.id
_entity.type
_entity.pdbx_description
1 polymer ?
#
loop_
_entity_poly.entity_id
_entity_poly.type
_entity_poly.pdbx_seq_one_letter_code
_entity_poly.pdbx_strand_id
1 'polypeptide(L)'
;MTKVAPEPAEAPVASARGGYQIPAEATAKLKEAKKAGHTARLRISLVAGGLGSVLFLYFIASIIFFPVSSDAQWVGVCCWPPGTLGLMLAVLPTDRRAIYNTARFILFLMPFCAYAATSLAWYYTPGQRGGRDCVDKAPRWICATDAFQGWGMCAVVYAITCGLVSTLRLHPRAALDRLWLIFTRSLFAMVCVRVVGRVAWQAKPSSLRLGAHVWGWIYLLDLLAFGALASRPSFRQKAHAMLMARGGQIASAAGVAALLGGNDVETVKATAQKKFFGVDMSRVELAHIASPHPDPELFKLAQKASFDQVDWFVSHSWRDDADAKFSALQNARTSFRDAHKREPIIWVDKRRAASRG
;
A
#
# COMPACT_ATOMS: atom_id res chain seq x y z
N MET A 1 -18.47 21.49 -44.63
CA MET A 1 -19.37 21.75 -43.48
C MET A 1 -20.62 20.88 -43.65
N THR A 2 -20.59 19.68 -43.08
CA THR A 2 -21.66 18.68 -43.20
C THR A 2 -22.64 18.85 -42.05
N LYS A 3 -23.90 19.12 -42.38
CA LYS A 3 -25.02 19.24 -41.43
C LYS A 3 -25.23 17.89 -40.74
N VAL A 4 -24.89 17.82 -39.45
CA VAL A 4 -25.22 16.67 -38.58
C VAL A 4 -26.73 16.70 -38.33
N ALA A 5 -27.42 15.60 -38.66
CA ALA A 5 -28.85 15.47 -38.46
C ALA A 5 -29.19 15.46 -36.95
N PRO A 6 -30.30 16.09 -36.53
CA PRO A 6 -30.71 16.13 -35.14
C PRO A 6 -31.04 14.73 -34.62
N GLU A 7 -30.45 14.39 -33.47
CA GLU A 7 -30.64 13.15 -32.74
C GLU A 7 -32.13 13.03 -32.33
N PRO A 8 -32.79 11.88 -32.58
CA PRO A 8 -34.21 11.71 -32.26
C PRO A 8 -34.42 11.81 -30.75
N ALA A 9 -35.38 12.64 -30.33
CA ALA A 9 -35.73 12.84 -28.95
C ALA A 9 -36.09 11.50 -28.28
N GLU A 10 -35.29 11.09 -27.29
CA GLU A 10 -35.56 9.92 -26.47
C GLU A 10 -36.94 10.06 -25.83
N ALA A 11 -37.84 9.12 -26.14
CA ALA A 11 -39.14 9.03 -25.50
C ALA A 11 -38.92 8.86 -23.98
N PRO A 12 -39.70 9.57 -23.14
CA PRO A 12 -39.57 9.47 -21.69
C PRO A 12 -39.78 8.02 -21.26
N VAL A 13 -38.71 7.40 -20.77
CA VAL A 13 -38.77 6.07 -20.15
C VAL A 13 -39.73 6.19 -18.98
N ALA A 14 -40.95 5.68 -19.16
CA ALA A 14 -41.97 5.63 -18.12
C ALA A 14 -41.36 4.93 -16.90
N SER A 15 -41.07 5.70 -15.85
CA SER A 15 -40.49 5.16 -14.62
C SER A 15 -41.55 4.28 -13.97
N ALA A 16 -41.53 2.98 -14.29
CA ALA A 16 -42.24 1.96 -13.56
C ALA A 16 -41.63 1.89 -12.14
N ARG A 17 -42.00 2.86 -11.30
CA ARG A 17 -41.69 2.90 -9.86
C ARG A 17 -42.59 1.89 -9.15
N GLY A 18 -42.55 0.63 -9.57
CA GLY A 18 -42.90 -0.47 -8.69
C GLY A 18 -41.84 -0.50 -7.61
N GLY A 19 -42.12 0.12 -6.47
CA GLY A 19 -41.18 0.23 -5.35
C GLY A 19 -40.81 -1.16 -4.84
N TYR A 20 -39.70 -1.70 -5.34
CA TYR A 20 -39.14 -2.94 -4.85
C TYR A 20 -38.71 -2.71 -3.40
N GLN A 21 -39.56 -3.08 -2.45
CA GLN A 21 -39.23 -3.03 -1.03
C GLN A 21 -38.20 -4.11 -0.76
N ILE A 22 -36.97 -3.68 -0.47
CA ILE A 22 -35.92 -4.58 0.01
C ILE A 22 -36.43 -5.19 1.33
N PRO A 23 -36.50 -6.53 1.47
CA PRO A 23 -36.98 -7.16 2.69
C PRO A 23 -36.26 -6.60 3.94
N ALA A 24 -36.98 -6.40 5.04
CA ALA A 24 -36.41 -5.85 6.27
C ALA A 24 -35.20 -6.69 6.77
N GLU A 25 -35.29 -8.01 6.61
CA GLU A 25 -34.21 -8.96 6.91
C GLU A 25 -32.95 -8.69 6.07
N ALA A 26 -33.14 -8.39 4.78
CA ALA A 26 -32.04 -8.10 3.88
C ALA A 26 -31.32 -6.79 4.28
N THR A 27 -32.09 -5.79 4.73
CA THR A 27 -31.52 -4.55 5.25
C THR A 27 -30.73 -4.78 6.55
N ALA A 28 -31.22 -5.65 7.44
CA ALA A 28 -30.54 -5.99 8.70
C ALA A 28 -29.19 -6.70 8.45
N LYS A 29 -29.17 -7.74 7.61
CA LYS A 29 -27.96 -8.46 7.21
C LYS A 29 -26.95 -7.55 6.50
N LEU A 30 -27.40 -6.60 5.68
CA LEU A 30 -26.51 -5.59 5.07
C LEU A 30 -25.88 -4.67 6.11
N LYS A 31 -26.65 -4.22 7.12
CA LYS A 31 -26.12 -3.41 8.22
C LYS A 31 -25.09 -4.20 9.03
N GLU A 32 -25.33 -5.47 9.28
CA GLU A 32 -24.39 -6.36 9.98
C GLU A 32 -23.09 -6.56 9.18
N ALA A 33 -23.18 -6.84 7.88
CA ALA A 33 -22.00 -6.97 7.02
C ALA A 33 -21.19 -5.66 6.96
N LYS A 34 -21.86 -4.50 6.90
CA LYS A 34 -21.21 -3.18 6.99
C LYS A 34 -20.51 -2.98 8.34
N LYS A 35 -21.17 -3.36 9.45
CA LYS A 35 -20.59 -3.29 10.80
C LYS A 35 -19.36 -4.20 10.93
N ALA A 36 -19.44 -5.44 10.46
CA ALA A 36 -18.31 -6.38 10.47
C ALA A 36 -17.13 -5.84 9.64
N GLY A 37 -17.40 -5.34 8.43
CA GLY A 37 -16.39 -4.70 7.59
C GLY A 37 -15.76 -3.48 8.27
N HIS A 38 -16.55 -2.64 8.93
CA HIS A 38 -16.05 -1.48 9.68
C HIS A 38 -15.17 -1.90 10.87
N THR A 39 -15.60 -2.89 11.66
CA THR A 39 -14.82 -3.44 12.78
C THR A 39 -13.48 -4.01 12.32
N ALA A 40 -13.46 -4.73 11.20
CA ALA A 40 -12.23 -5.26 10.62
C ALA A 40 -11.25 -4.15 10.24
N ARG A 41 -11.75 -3.08 9.58
CA ARG A 41 -10.93 -1.91 9.25
C ARG A 41 -10.40 -1.23 10.50
N LEU A 42 -11.25 -1.01 11.49
CA LEU A 42 -10.85 -0.41 12.77
C LEU A 42 -9.73 -1.21 13.44
N ARG A 43 -9.79 -2.54 13.46
CA ARG A 43 -8.73 -3.36 14.03
C ARG A 43 -7.40 -3.17 13.32
N ILE A 44 -7.40 -3.16 11.98
CA ILE A 44 -6.19 -2.97 11.18
C ILE A 44 -5.63 -1.57 11.41
N SER A 45 -6.47 -0.54 11.31
CA SER A 45 -6.06 0.84 11.52
C SER A 45 -5.59 1.10 12.95
N LEU A 46 -6.20 0.46 13.96
CA LEU A 46 -5.81 0.59 15.36
C LEU A 46 -4.49 -0.12 15.64
N VAL A 47 -4.27 -1.33 15.13
CA VAL A 47 -3.03 -2.08 15.37
C VAL A 47 -1.86 -1.46 14.59
N ALA A 48 -1.98 -1.36 13.26
CA ALA A 48 -0.89 -0.85 12.43
C ALA A 48 -0.72 0.66 12.60
N GLY A 49 -1.83 1.40 12.62
CA GLY A 49 -1.81 2.85 12.76
C GLY A 49 -1.51 3.30 14.17
N GLY A 50 -1.98 2.58 15.20
CA GLY A 50 -1.63 2.85 16.60
C GLY A 50 -0.16 2.61 16.87
N LEU A 51 0.39 1.44 16.50
CA LEU A 51 1.81 1.15 16.64
C LEU A 51 2.66 2.15 15.83
N GLY A 52 2.26 2.44 14.60
CA GLY A 52 2.93 3.44 13.75
C GLY A 52 2.94 4.83 14.38
N SER A 53 1.81 5.25 14.95
CA SER A 53 1.68 6.54 15.65
C SER A 53 2.57 6.60 16.89
N VAL A 54 2.61 5.55 17.70
CA VAL A 54 3.45 5.49 18.91
C VAL A 54 4.93 5.61 18.55
N LEU A 55 5.40 4.82 17.58
CA LEU A 55 6.79 4.89 17.11
C LEU A 55 7.14 6.28 16.56
N PHE A 56 6.20 6.90 15.84
CA PHE A 56 6.41 8.24 15.30
C PHE A 56 6.40 9.32 16.38
N LEU A 57 5.51 9.23 17.37
CA LEU A 57 5.49 10.15 18.52
C LEU A 57 6.76 10.01 19.34
N TYR A 58 7.28 8.79 19.50
CA TYR A 58 8.57 8.55 20.14
C TYR A 58 9.71 9.21 19.37
N PHE A 59 9.71 9.15 18.04
CA PHE A 59 10.65 9.91 17.20
C PHE A 59 10.58 11.42 17.44
N ILE A 60 9.38 12.01 17.50
CA ILE A 60 9.23 13.45 17.77
C ILE A 60 9.74 13.79 19.18
N ALA A 61 9.35 13.00 20.18
CA ALA A 61 9.80 13.17 21.55
C ALA A 61 11.33 13.03 21.65
N SER A 62 11.94 12.13 20.87
CA SER A 62 13.38 11.93 20.84
C SER A 62 14.13 13.17 20.35
N ILE A 63 13.57 13.88 19.36
CA ILE A 63 14.11 15.13 18.83
C ILE A 63 13.99 16.27 19.83
N ILE A 64 12.85 16.37 20.52
CA ILE A 64 12.54 17.53 21.39
C ILE A 64 13.23 17.43 22.74
N PHE A 65 13.20 16.25 23.37
CA PHE A 65 13.54 16.12 24.79
C PHE A 65 14.95 15.59 25.05
N PHE A 66 15.60 14.95 24.07
CA PHE A 66 16.91 14.35 24.29
C PHE A 66 18.03 15.19 23.67
N PRO A 67 19.20 15.25 24.33
CA PRO A 67 20.36 15.94 23.78
C PRO A 67 20.72 15.42 22.39
N VAL A 68 21.13 16.35 21.51
CA VAL A 68 21.67 15.99 20.19
C VAL A 68 22.82 15.00 20.38
N SER A 69 22.82 13.92 19.59
CA SER A 69 23.79 12.81 19.61
C SER A 69 23.70 11.82 20.77
N SER A 70 22.72 11.94 21.68
CA SER A 70 22.48 10.90 22.70
C SER A 70 21.96 9.60 22.07
N ASP A 71 22.23 8.47 22.72
CA ASP A 71 21.74 7.15 22.25
C ASP A 71 20.21 7.12 22.14
N ALA A 72 19.51 7.71 23.13
CA ALA A 72 18.05 7.81 23.11
C ALA A 72 17.51 8.61 21.92
N GLN A 73 18.20 9.68 21.51
CA GLN A 73 17.83 10.42 20.30
C GLN A 73 17.95 9.52 19.06
N TRP A 74 19.06 8.78 18.92
CA TRP A 74 19.29 7.87 17.78
C TRP A 74 18.28 6.74 17.71
N VAL A 75 17.92 6.14 18.84
CA VAL A 75 16.85 5.12 18.90
C VAL A 75 15.56 5.72 18.35
N GLY A 76 15.17 6.92 18.79
CA GLY A 76 13.97 7.55 18.27
C GLY A 76 14.04 7.93 16.79
N VAL A 77 15.21 8.36 16.29
CA VAL A 77 15.42 8.60 14.84
C VAL A 77 15.21 7.31 14.02
N CYS A 78 15.62 6.15 14.54
CA CYS A 78 15.37 4.85 13.92
C CYS A 78 13.89 4.41 14.01
N CYS A 79 13.07 5.02 14.87
CA CYS A 79 11.64 4.72 14.92
C CYS A 79 10.83 5.40 13.82
N TRP A 80 11.40 6.40 13.12
CA TRP A 80 10.69 7.14 12.07
C TRP A 80 10.29 6.28 10.86
N PRO A 81 11.20 5.50 10.21
CA PRO A 81 10.84 4.64 9.09
C PRO A 81 9.79 3.57 9.42
N PRO A 82 9.93 2.75 10.49
CA PRO A 82 8.91 1.77 10.85
C PRO A 82 7.59 2.44 11.30
N GLY A 83 7.67 3.58 12.00
CA GLY A 83 6.48 4.34 12.41
C GLY A 83 5.66 4.81 11.20
N THR A 84 6.33 5.41 10.22
CA THR A 84 5.69 5.87 8.98
C THR A 84 5.16 4.69 8.15
N LEU A 85 5.90 3.58 8.08
CA LEU A 85 5.43 2.38 7.40
C LEU A 85 4.17 1.79 8.06
N GLY A 86 4.12 1.75 9.40
CA GLY A 86 2.94 1.32 10.14
C GLY A 86 1.71 2.18 9.84
N LEU A 87 1.87 3.50 9.83
CA LEU A 87 0.83 4.44 9.42
C LEU A 87 0.35 4.21 7.98
N MET A 88 1.27 3.93 7.06
CA MET A 88 0.95 3.65 5.66
C MET A 88 0.21 2.33 5.48
N LEU A 89 0.56 1.28 6.23
CA LEU A 89 -0.11 -0.02 6.25
C LEU A 89 -1.50 0.04 6.91
N ALA A 90 -1.73 1.02 7.78
CA ALA A 90 -3.04 1.28 8.38
C ALA A 90 -4.08 1.81 7.38
N VAL A 91 -3.63 2.31 6.22
CA VAL A 91 -4.45 2.96 5.20
C VAL A 91 -4.87 1.96 4.13
N LEU A 92 -6.17 1.61 4.14
CA LEU A 92 -6.74 0.72 3.14
C LEU A 92 -7.07 1.48 1.84
N PRO A 93 -6.90 0.85 0.66
CA PRO A 93 -7.22 1.48 -0.63
C PRO A 93 -8.69 1.90 -0.81
N THR A 94 -9.58 1.35 0.02
CA THR A 94 -11.02 1.64 0.01
C THR A 94 -11.41 2.76 0.98
N ASP A 95 -10.48 3.24 1.81
CA ASP A 95 -10.75 4.28 2.80
C ASP A 95 -10.22 5.64 2.32
N ARG A 96 -11.08 6.35 1.59
CA ARG A 96 -10.79 7.69 1.08
C ARG A 96 -10.37 8.66 2.19
N ARG A 97 -11.03 8.62 3.36
CA ARG A 97 -10.76 9.57 4.43
C ARG A 97 -9.42 9.28 5.10
N ALA A 98 -9.13 8.01 5.37
CA ALA A 98 -7.85 7.60 5.94
C ALA A 98 -6.68 8.01 5.03
N ILE A 99 -6.79 7.83 3.71
CA ILE A 99 -5.72 8.22 2.76
C ILE A 99 -5.35 9.71 2.91
N TYR A 100 -6.35 10.60 2.87
CA TYR A 100 -6.08 12.03 2.97
C TYR A 100 -5.70 12.46 4.39
N ASN A 101 -6.25 11.83 5.42
CA ASN A 101 -5.89 12.14 6.79
C ASN A 101 -4.45 11.73 7.09
N THR A 102 -3.99 10.58 6.59
CA THR A 102 -2.57 10.17 6.69
C THR A 102 -1.68 11.14 5.93
N ALA A 103 -2.06 11.55 4.71
CA ALA A 103 -1.29 12.56 3.97
C ALA A 103 -1.18 13.90 4.73
N ARG A 104 -2.28 14.38 5.31
CA ARG A 104 -2.31 15.61 6.14
C ARG A 104 -1.51 15.45 7.42
N PHE A 105 -1.59 14.29 8.06
CA PHE A 105 -0.83 13.98 9.27
C PHE A 105 0.67 14.01 8.97
N ILE A 106 1.12 13.30 7.92
CA ILE A 106 2.53 13.34 7.50
C ILE A 106 2.95 14.79 7.14
N LEU A 107 2.09 15.55 6.45
CA LEU A 107 2.35 16.95 6.10
C LEU A 107 2.50 17.84 7.35
N PHE A 108 1.63 17.66 8.35
CA PHE A 108 1.70 18.36 9.64
C PHE A 108 3.01 18.07 10.38
N LEU A 109 3.62 16.91 10.13
CA LEU A 109 4.86 16.49 10.77
C LEU A 109 6.12 16.98 10.07
N MET A 110 6.04 17.34 8.79
CA MET A 110 7.19 17.82 8.01
C MET A 110 7.92 19.03 8.63
N PRO A 111 7.24 20.03 9.24
CA PRO A 111 7.91 21.12 9.95
C PRO A 111 8.83 20.66 11.08
N PHE A 112 8.48 19.60 11.82
CA PHE A 112 9.33 19.05 12.88
C PHE A 112 10.57 18.36 12.31
N CYS A 113 10.41 17.61 11.22
CA CYS A 113 11.54 17.02 10.49
C CYS A 113 12.46 18.11 9.90
N ALA A 114 11.87 19.17 9.35
CA ALA A 114 12.60 20.33 8.84
C ALA A 114 13.37 21.01 9.98
N TYR A 115 12.72 21.28 11.12
CA TYR A 115 13.36 21.86 12.30
C TYR A 115 14.53 21.01 12.81
N ALA A 116 14.37 19.68 12.88
CA ALA A 116 15.45 18.78 13.29
C ALA A 116 16.63 18.84 12.31
N ALA A 117 16.36 18.79 11.01
CA ALA A 117 17.37 18.88 9.96
C ALA A 117 18.09 20.23 9.94
N THR A 118 17.36 21.35 10.08
CA THR A 118 17.95 22.69 10.15
C THR A 118 18.73 22.89 11.44
N SER A 119 18.26 22.36 12.58
CA SER A 119 18.98 22.44 13.84
C SER A 119 20.31 21.69 13.77
N LEU A 120 20.31 20.51 13.13
CA LEU A 120 21.52 19.75 12.86
C LEU A 120 22.47 20.53 11.94
N ALA A 121 21.96 21.04 10.81
CA ALA A 121 22.75 21.84 9.86
C ALA A 121 23.37 23.07 10.53
N TRP A 122 22.57 23.79 11.32
CA TRP A 122 22.98 24.98 12.05
C TRP A 122 24.05 24.67 13.10
N TYR A 123 23.87 23.58 13.87
CA TYR A 123 24.82 23.16 14.90
C TYR A 123 26.21 22.87 14.32
N TYR A 124 26.28 22.28 13.12
CA TYR A 124 27.54 21.96 12.44
C TYR A 124 28.07 23.07 11.52
N THR A 125 27.38 24.20 11.39
CA THR A 125 27.86 25.31 10.54
C THR A 125 28.98 26.07 11.26
N PRO A 126 30.17 26.24 10.62
CA PRO A 126 31.29 26.97 11.23
C PRO A 126 30.91 28.40 11.65
N GLY A 127 31.38 28.83 12.82
CA GLY A 127 31.19 30.20 13.32
C GLY A 127 29.99 30.41 14.26
N GLN A 128 29.13 29.40 14.46
CA GLN A 128 28.04 29.47 15.43
C GLN A 128 28.49 29.06 16.85
N ARG A 129 27.84 29.58 17.91
CA ARG A 129 28.23 29.33 19.32
C ARG A 129 28.27 27.85 19.71
N GLY A 130 27.44 27.00 19.08
CA GLY A 130 27.45 25.54 19.24
C GLY A 130 28.51 24.82 18.40
N GLY A 131 29.02 25.48 17.35
CA GLY A 131 30.11 24.99 16.51
C GLY A 131 31.51 25.23 17.09
N ARG A 132 31.64 25.70 18.35
CA ARG A 132 32.95 25.86 19.00
C ARG A 132 33.73 24.55 19.07
N ASP A 133 33.06 23.44 19.37
CA ASP A 133 33.70 22.11 19.28
C ASP A 133 34.10 21.73 17.83
N CYS A 134 33.38 22.26 16.83
CA CYS A 134 33.66 22.05 15.41
C CYS A 134 34.87 22.86 14.92
N VAL A 135 35.09 24.05 15.49
CA VAL A 135 36.22 24.92 15.15
C VAL A 135 37.50 24.46 15.88
N ASP A 136 37.37 23.97 17.11
CA ASP A 136 38.53 23.70 17.96
C ASP A 136 39.01 22.23 17.93
N LYS A 137 38.13 21.26 17.63
CA LYS A 137 38.45 19.82 17.77
C LYS A 137 38.26 18.99 16.51
N ALA A 138 37.43 19.45 15.57
CA ALA A 138 37.13 18.71 14.34
C ALA A 138 37.77 19.37 13.11
N PRO A 139 38.29 18.58 12.15
CA PRO A 139 38.63 19.10 10.83
C PRO A 139 37.45 19.84 10.17
N ARG A 140 37.69 21.04 9.61
CA ARG A 140 36.66 21.87 8.96
C ARG A 140 35.80 21.13 7.93
N TRP A 141 36.37 20.14 7.24
CA TRP A 141 35.65 19.35 6.24
C TRP A 141 34.58 18.44 6.85
N ILE A 142 34.73 17.95 8.10
CA ILE A 142 33.71 17.15 8.80
C ILE A 142 32.47 18.00 9.05
N CYS A 143 32.66 19.21 9.60
CA CYS A 143 31.58 20.16 9.85
C CYS A 143 30.87 20.54 8.55
N ALA A 144 31.62 20.73 7.45
CA ALA A 144 31.04 20.97 6.13
C ALA A 144 30.21 19.77 5.62
N THR A 145 30.67 18.53 5.84
CA THR A 145 29.91 17.33 5.45
C THR A 145 28.64 17.13 6.27
N ASP A 146 28.66 17.41 7.57
CA ASP A 146 27.49 17.31 8.44
C ASP A 146 26.47 18.41 8.13
N ALA A 147 26.94 19.63 7.84
CA ALA A 147 26.10 20.71 7.33
C ALA A 147 25.46 20.33 5.98
N PHE A 148 26.23 19.75 5.06
CA PHE A 148 25.70 19.24 3.79
C PHE A 148 24.63 18.16 4.00
N GLN A 149 24.83 17.23 4.95
CA GLN A 149 23.82 16.23 5.29
C GLN A 149 22.53 16.88 5.81
N GLY A 150 22.65 17.86 6.72
CA GLY A 150 21.50 18.58 7.26
C GLY A 150 20.70 19.31 6.16
N TRP A 151 21.38 20.05 5.29
CA TRP A 151 20.74 20.72 4.15
C TRP A 151 20.15 19.74 3.14
N GLY A 152 20.83 18.63 2.87
CA GLY A 152 20.32 17.54 2.04
C GLY A 152 19.02 16.96 2.60
N MET A 153 18.91 16.79 3.92
CA MET A 153 17.66 16.37 4.56
C MET A 153 16.57 17.42 4.42
N CYS A 154 16.87 18.70 4.59
CA CYS A 154 15.90 19.78 4.36
C CYS A 154 15.34 19.73 2.93
N ALA A 155 16.20 19.53 1.93
CA ALA A 155 15.78 19.39 0.53
C ALA A 155 14.85 18.18 0.33
N VAL A 156 15.15 17.03 0.95
CA VAL A 156 14.28 15.85 0.92
C VAL A 156 12.93 16.14 1.60
N VAL A 157 12.92 16.76 2.78
CA VAL A 157 11.68 17.13 3.50
C VAL A 157 10.83 18.10 2.68
N TYR A 158 11.45 19.06 2.00
CA TYR A 158 10.77 19.97 1.09
C TYR A 158 10.14 19.22 -0.10
N ALA A 159 10.88 18.33 -0.75
CA ALA A 159 10.38 17.50 -1.84
C ALA A 159 9.20 16.61 -1.40
N ILE A 160 9.27 16.02 -0.21
CA ILE A 160 8.15 15.27 0.40
C ILE A 160 6.94 16.19 0.56
N THR A 161 7.13 17.39 1.13
CA THR A 161 6.06 18.37 1.38
C THR A 161 5.33 18.73 0.09
N CYS A 162 6.07 19.12 -0.96
CA CYS A 162 5.50 19.41 -2.28
C CYS A 162 4.75 18.19 -2.86
N GLY A 163 5.35 17.00 -2.74
CA GLY A 163 4.73 15.74 -3.14
C GLY A 163 3.40 15.48 -2.42
N LEU A 164 3.35 15.66 -1.10
CA LEU A 164 2.15 15.44 -0.29
C LEU A 164 1.04 16.44 -0.63
N VAL A 165 1.36 17.72 -0.82
CA VAL A 165 0.37 18.73 -1.23
C VAL A 165 -0.26 18.34 -2.57
N SER A 166 0.54 17.90 -3.53
CA SER A 166 0.01 17.46 -4.84
C SER A 166 -0.83 16.18 -4.74
N THR A 167 -0.54 15.28 -3.80
CA THR A 167 -1.29 14.06 -3.54
C THR A 167 -2.74 14.34 -3.12
N LEU A 168 -2.99 15.44 -2.41
CA LEU A 168 -4.34 15.82 -1.96
C LEU A 168 -5.32 16.12 -3.10
N ARG A 169 -4.83 16.33 -4.33
CA ARG A 169 -5.64 16.61 -5.53
C ARG A 169 -5.94 15.37 -6.37
N LEU A 170 -5.33 14.23 -6.07
CA LEU A 170 -5.46 13.00 -6.87
C LEU A 170 -6.69 12.18 -6.48
N HIS A 171 -7.14 11.29 -7.37
CA HIS A 171 -8.13 10.28 -7.00
C HIS A 171 -7.57 9.36 -5.89
N PRO A 172 -8.37 8.86 -4.92
CA PRO A 172 -7.85 8.21 -3.71
C PRO A 172 -6.85 7.07 -3.95
N ARG A 173 -7.09 6.22 -4.97
CA ARG A 173 -6.15 5.14 -5.32
C ARG A 173 -4.79 5.68 -5.78
N ALA A 174 -4.81 6.63 -6.73
CA ALA A 174 -3.60 7.30 -7.21
C ALA A 174 -2.91 8.10 -6.11
N ALA A 175 -3.69 8.71 -5.19
CA ALA A 175 -3.15 9.39 -4.02
C ALA A 175 -2.38 8.42 -3.12
N LEU A 176 -2.95 7.26 -2.81
CA LEU A 176 -2.30 6.24 -2.00
C LEU A 176 -1.03 5.70 -2.67
N ASP A 177 -1.07 5.41 -3.96
CA ASP A 177 0.11 4.96 -4.70
C ASP A 177 1.22 6.02 -4.70
N ARG A 178 0.85 7.29 -4.83
CA ARG A 178 1.79 8.42 -4.72
C ARG A 178 2.37 8.55 -3.31
N LEU A 179 1.59 8.33 -2.25
CA LEU A 179 2.11 8.32 -0.87
C LEU A 179 3.20 7.25 -0.69
N TRP A 180 2.95 6.03 -1.17
CA TRP A 180 3.94 4.95 -1.11
C TRP A 180 5.20 5.27 -1.91
N LEU A 181 5.03 5.88 -3.09
CA LEU A 181 6.16 6.31 -3.92
C LEU A 181 6.98 7.41 -3.26
N ILE A 182 6.34 8.43 -2.68
CA ILE A 182 7.01 9.52 -1.95
C ILE A 182 7.78 8.94 -0.77
N PHE A 183 7.14 8.09 0.05
CA PHE A 183 7.78 7.44 1.19
C PHE A 183 9.02 6.65 0.75
N THR A 184 8.87 5.75 -0.21
CA THR A 184 9.98 4.91 -0.70
C THR A 184 11.13 5.76 -1.25
N ARG A 185 10.83 6.73 -2.12
CA ARG A 185 11.86 7.60 -2.72
C ARG A 185 12.54 8.49 -1.68
N SER A 186 11.81 8.96 -0.67
CA SER A 186 12.41 9.73 0.42
C SER A 186 13.40 8.92 1.24
N LEU A 187 13.11 7.65 1.53
CA LEU A 187 14.04 6.78 2.25
C LEU A 187 15.34 6.60 1.47
N PHE A 188 15.26 6.29 0.16
CA PHE A 188 16.46 6.18 -0.68
C PHE A 188 17.21 7.50 -0.83
N ALA A 189 16.51 8.63 -0.98
CA ALA A 189 17.16 9.94 -1.03
C ALA A 189 17.93 10.24 0.27
N MET A 190 17.35 9.91 1.43
CA MET A 190 18.04 10.04 2.72
C MET A 190 19.23 9.09 2.85
N VAL A 191 19.14 7.85 2.35
CA VAL A 191 20.28 6.92 2.26
C VAL A 191 21.41 7.56 1.46
N CYS A 192 21.13 8.11 0.28
CA CYS A 192 22.15 8.75 -0.56
C CYS A 192 22.84 9.91 0.17
N VAL A 193 22.07 10.82 0.78
CA VAL A 193 22.61 11.96 1.56
C VAL A 193 23.50 11.47 2.71
N ARG A 194 23.08 10.41 3.41
CA ARG A 194 23.82 9.86 4.55
C ARG A 194 25.09 9.12 4.15
N VAL A 195 25.04 8.30 3.08
CA VAL A 195 26.22 7.56 2.58
C VAL A 195 27.35 8.53 2.23
N VAL A 196 27.04 9.62 1.51
CA VAL A 196 28.06 10.60 1.10
C VAL A 196 28.82 11.16 2.31
N GLY A 197 28.10 11.62 3.33
CA GLY A 197 28.79 12.14 4.52
C GLY A 197 29.48 11.05 5.35
N ARG A 198 28.98 9.80 5.36
CA ARG A 198 29.66 8.69 6.06
C ARG A 198 30.95 8.25 5.37
N VAL A 199 30.96 8.18 4.03
CA VAL A 199 32.17 7.89 3.25
C VAL A 199 33.20 9.01 3.45
N ALA A 200 32.75 10.28 3.42
CA ALA A 200 33.63 11.40 3.70
C ALA A 200 34.26 11.27 5.11
N TRP A 201 33.45 10.94 6.13
CA TRP A 201 33.91 10.71 7.50
C TRP A 201 34.96 9.60 7.62
N GLN A 202 34.87 8.52 6.84
CA GLN A 202 35.84 7.41 6.88
C GLN A 202 37.19 7.73 6.25
N ALA A 203 37.31 8.79 5.44
CA ALA A 203 38.52 9.12 4.72
C ALA A 203 39.69 9.58 5.63
N LYS A 204 39.47 9.86 6.92
CA LYS A 204 40.54 10.09 7.91
C LYS A 204 40.25 9.42 9.26
N PRO A 205 41.01 8.40 9.67
CA PRO A 205 40.73 7.59 10.87
C PRO A 205 40.99 8.24 12.25
N SER A 206 41.12 9.56 12.37
CA SER A 206 41.57 10.17 13.63
C SER A 206 40.46 10.22 14.69
N SER A 207 40.52 9.28 15.63
CA SER A 207 40.10 9.37 17.05
C SER A 207 38.66 9.78 17.39
N LEU A 208 37.66 9.39 16.59
CA LEU A 208 36.25 9.69 16.87
C LEU A 208 35.52 8.57 17.62
N ARG A 209 34.59 9.00 18.50
CA ARG A 209 33.78 8.18 19.41
C ARG A 209 33.06 7.03 18.68
N LEU A 210 33.49 5.79 18.92
CA LEU A 210 32.93 4.57 18.33
C LEU A 210 31.38 4.52 18.33
N GLY A 211 30.73 4.98 19.40
CA GLY A 211 29.26 4.95 19.54
C GLY A 211 28.48 5.76 18.48
N ALA A 212 28.91 6.98 18.15
CA ALA A 212 28.21 7.82 17.17
C ALA A 212 28.33 7.27 15.74
N HIS A 213 29.39 6.49 15.47
CA HIS A 213 29.55 5.78 14.21
C HIS A 213 28.59 4.60 14.09
N VAL A 214 28.45 3.80 15.15
CA VAL A 214 27.58 2.62 15.17
C VAL A 214 26.12 3.01 14.90
N TRP A 215 25.58 3.99 15.63
CA TRP A 215 24.21 4.47 15.42
C TRP A 215 23.98 5.03 14.02
N GLY A 216 24.99 5.68 13.45
CA GLY A 216 24.96 6.15 12.08
C GLY A 216 24.73 5.05 11.04
N TRP A 217 25.44 3.93 11.21
CA TRP A 217 25.29 2.76 10.34
C TRP A 217 23.97 2.03 10.60
N ILE A 218 23.56 1.88 11.86
CA ILE A 218 22.25 1.30 12.21
C ILE A 218 21.14 2.08 11.51
N TYR A 219 21.12 3.40 11.64
CA TYR A 219 20.12 4.24 10.99
C TYR A 219 20.15 4.13 9.45
N LEU A 220 21.35 4.03 8.86
CA LEU A 220 21.47 3.83 7.42
C LEU A 220 20.87 2.48 6.97
N LEU A 221 21.17 1.41 7.71
CA LEU A 221 20.63 0.07 7.45
C LEU A 221 19.11 0.04 7.64
N ASP A 222 18.60 0.75 8.64
CA ASP A 222 17.17 0.92 8.89
C ASP A 222 16.47 1.57 7.69
N LEU A 223 16.97 2.72 7.23
CA LEU A 223 16.46 3.40 6.03
C LEU A 223 16.50 2.50 4.78
N LEU A 224 17.60 1.77 4.59
CA LEU A 224 17.78 0.88 3.45
C LEU A 224 16.82 -0.32 3.51
N ALA A 225 16.70 -0.95 4.67
CA ALA A 225 15.83 -2.10 4.89
C ALA A 225 14.36 -1.72 4.65
N PHE A 226 13.89 -0.63 5.25
CA PHE A 226 12.52 -0.16 5.06
C PHE A 226 12.26 0.41 3.67
N GLY A 227 13.25 1.08 3.06
CA GLY A 227 13.17 1.54 1.67
C GLY A 227 13.04 0.37 0.69
N ALA A 228 13.88 -0.66 0.84
CA ALA A 228 13.83 -1.87 0.05
C ALA A 228 12.51 -2.64 0.27
N LEU A 229 12.04 -2.76 1.51
CA LEU A 229 10.79 -3.42 1.82
C LEU A 229 9.58 -2.68 1.19
N ALA A 230 9.52 -1.36 1.35
CA ALA A 230 8.43 -0.52 0.82
C ALA A 230 8.45 -0.44 -0.72
N SER A 231 9.61 -0.59 -1.35
CA SER A 231 9.73 -0.59 -2.81
C SER A 231 9.11 -1.81 -3.50
N ARG A 232 8.87 -2.90 -2.76
CA ARG A 232 8.30 -4.13 -3.31
C ARG A 232 6.78 -4.00 -3.44
N PRO A 233 6.19 -3.96 -4.65
CA PRO A 233 4.73 -3.84 -4.80
C PRO A 233 3.98 -5.00 -4.12
N SER A 234 4.57 -6.20 -4.17
CA SER A 234 4.05 -7.40 -3.53
C SER A 234 4.06 -7.32 -2.00
N PHE A 235 4.95 -6.55 -1.39
CA PHE A 235 5.00 -6.42 0.07
C PHE A 235 3.73 -5.75 0.60
N ARG A 236 3.32 -4.61 0.03
CA ARG A 236 2.08 -3.92 0.40
C ARG A 236 0.88 -4.83 0.24
N GLN A 237 0.78 -5.53 -0.89
CA GLN A 237 -0.33 -6.45 -1.15
C GLN A 237 -0.36 -7.60 -0.14
N LYS A 238 0.80 -8.23 0.14
CA LYS A 238 0.92 -9.31 1.13
C LYS A 238 0.64 -8.84 2.55
N ALA A 239 1.14 -7.67 2.95
CA ALA A 239 0.91 -7.11 4.27
C ALA A 239 -0.57 -6.76 4.47
N HIS A 240 -1.21 -6.12 3.49
CA HIS A 240 -2.65 -5.88 3.53
C HIS A 240 -3.43 -7.20 3.49
N ALA A 241 -3.05 -8.17 2.67
CA ALA A 241 -3.68 -9.48 2.64
C ALA A 241 -3.55 -10.20 4.00
N MET A 242 -2.40 -10.16 4.65
CA MET A 242 -2.19 -10.72 5.99
C MET A 242 -3.04 -10.01 7.06
N LEU A 243 -3.08 -8.68 7.02
CA LEU A 243 -3.90 -7.86 7.93
C LEU A 243 -5.40 -8.15 7.70
N MET A 244 -5.83 -8.30 6.44
CA MET A 244 -7.21 -8.62 6.06
C MET A 244 -7.57 -10.09 6.26
N ALA A 245 -6.62 -11.02 6.16
CA ALA A 245 -6.82 -12.45 6.43
C ALA A 245 -7.19 -12.67 7.90
N ARG A 246 -6.60 -11.86 8.79
CA ARG A 246 -7.03 -11.79 10.20
C ARG A 246 -8.35 -11.04 10.40
N GLY A 247 -8.82 -10.31 9.39
CA GLY A 247 -9.95 -9.38 9.43
C GLY A 247 -11.25 -9.85 8.77
N GLY A 248 -11.35 -11.08 8.25
CA GLY A 248 -12.63 -11.64 7.81
C GLY A 248 -13.22 -11.03 6.53
N GLN A 249 -12.42 -10.61 5.54
CA GLN A 249 -12.99 -10.19 4.24
C GLN A 249 -13.80 -11.29 3.54
N ILE A 250 -13.40 -12.56 3.72
CA ILE A 250 -14.20 -13.71 3.30
C ILE A 250 -15.58 -13.64 3.98
N ALA A 251 -15.65 -13.27 5.26
CA ALA A 251 -16.91 -13.10 5.97
C ALA A 251 -17.71 -11.88 5.48
N SER A 252 -17.08 -10.81 4.99
CA SER A 252 -17.81 -9.67 4.40
C SER A 252 -18.40 -10.02 3.03
N ALA A 253 -17.64 -10.67 2.15
CA ALA A 253 -18.15 -11.15 0.85
C ALA A 253 -19.18 -12.27 1.04
N ALA A 254 -18.89 -13.22 1.92
CA ALA A 254 -19.85 -14.25 2.33
C ALA A 254 -21.07 -13.63 3.01
N GLY A 255 -20.94 -12.54 3.74
CA GLY A 255 -22.06 -11.79 4.33
C GLY A 255 -22.99 -11.20 3.29
N VAL A 256 -22.45 -10.62 2.21
CA VAL A 256 -23.26 -10.14 1.07
C VAL A 256 -23.92 -11.30 0.33
N ALA A 257 -23.20 -12.41 0.12
CA ALA A 257 -23.76 -13.58 -0.53
C ALA A 257 -24.81 -14.33 0.34
N ALA A 258 -24.61 -14.39 1.65
CA ALA A 258 -25.54 -14.89 2.67
C ALA A 258 -26.83 -14.07 2.70
N LEU A 259 -26.67 -12.75 2.64
CA LEU A 259 -27.77 -11.81 2.47
C LEU A 259 -28.59 -12.08 1.20
N LEU A 260 -27.93 -12.18 0.04
CA LEU A 260 -28.63 -12.41 -1.23
C LEU A 260 -29.26 -13.80 -1.33
N GLY A 261 -28.65 -14.81 -0.69
CA GLY A 261 -29.08 -16.20 -0.76
C GLY A 261 -29.93 -16.69 0.42
N GLY A 262 -30.24 -15.85 1.41
CA GLY A 262 -30.98 -16.27 2.62
C GLY A 262 -30.26 -17.28 3.51
N ASN A 263 -28.95 -17.50 3.32
CA ASN A 263 -28.16 -18.46 4.07
C ASN A 263 -27.35 -17.76 5.18
N ASP A 264 -26.78 -18.50 6.14
CA ASP A 264 -25.84 -17.95 7.11
C ASP A 264 -24.43 -17.78 6.50
N VAL A 265 -23.64 -16.87 7.08
CA VAL A 265 -22.32 -16.48 6.56
C VAL A 265 -21.34 -17.65 6.54
N GLU A 266 -21.34 -18.51 7.56
CA GLU A 266 -20.41 -19.65 7.63
C GLU A 266 -20.81 -20.74 6.64
N THR A 267 -22.10 -21.01 6.44
CA THR A 267 -22.59 -21.91 5.39
C THR A 267 -22.26 -21.38 4.00
N VAL A 268 -22.45 -20.09 3.75
CA VAL A 268 -22.07 -19.50 2.45
C VAL A 268 -20.58 -19.58 2.22
N LYS A 269 -19.77 -19.30 3.24
CA LYS A 269 -18.31 -19.42 3.17
C LYS A 269 -17.86 -20.86 2.95
N ALA A 270 -18.39 -21.82 3.71
CA ALA A 270 -18.09 -23.25 3.55
C ALA A 270 -18.53 -23.76 2.17
N THR A 271 -19.69 -23.30 1.69
CA THR A 271 -20.19 -23.62 0.35
C THR A 271 -19.32 -23.01 -0.73
N ALA A 272 -18.92 -21.74 -0.58
CA ALA A 272 -18.03 -21.06 -1.51
C ALA A 272 -16.67 -21.76 -1.57
N GLN A 273 -16.07 -22.10 -0.42
CA GLN A 273 -14.82 -22.86 -0.34
C GLN A 273 -14.95 -24.25 -0.97
N LYS A 274 -16.06 -24.96 -0.73
CA LYS A 274 -16.34 -26.27 -1.36
C LYS A 274 -16.52 -26.15 -2.87
N LYS A 275 -17.04 -25.01 -3.33
CA LYS A 275 -17.30 -24.70 -4.74
C LYS A 275 -16.20 -23.86 -5.40
N PHE A 276 -15.06 -23.65 -4.73
CA PHE A 276 -13.96 -22.86 -5.28
C PHE A 276 -13.04 -23.76 -6.09
N PHE A 277 -13.00 -23.51 -7.39
CA PHE A 277 -12.19 -24.26 -8.34
C PHE A 277 -11.37 -23.29 -9.16
N GLY A 278 -10.14 -23.69 -9.44
CA GLY A 278 -9.25 -23.03 -10.39
C GLY A 278 -8.99 -23.93 -11.59
N VAL A 279 -8.65 -23.35 -12.72
CA VAL A 279 -8.23 -24.06 -13.93
C VAL A 279 -6.79 -23.67 -14.22
N ASP A 280 -5.94 -24.66 -14.53
CA ASP A 280 -4.60 -24.38 -15.03
C ASP A 280 -4.70 -23.72 -16.41
N MET A 281 -4.10 -22.53 -16.56
CA MET A 281 -4.20 -21.74 -17.79
C MET A 281 -3.65 -22.46 -19.02
N SER A 282 -2.73 -23.42 -18.85
CA SER A 282 -2.21 -24.23 -19.97
C SER A 282 -3.27 -25.09 -20.67
N ARG A 283 -4.36 -25.40 -19.96
CA ARG A 283 -5.47 -26.23 -20.44
C ARG A 283 -6.63 -25.41 -20.99
N VAL A 284 -6.59 -24.09 -20.84
CA VAL A 284 -7.66 -23.19 -21.26
C VAL A 284 -7.48 -22.86 -22.75
N GLU A 285 -8.35 -23.40 -23.57
CA GLU A 285 -8.48 -23.08 -25.00
C GLU A 285 -9.46 -21.92 -25.27
N LEU A 286 -9.38 -21.33 -26.47
CA LEU A 286 -10.25 -20.24 -26.94
C LEU A 286 -11.73 -20.63 -26.87
N ALA A 287 -12.08 -21.85 -27.26
CA ALA A 287 -13.45 -22.37 -27.22
C ALA A 287 -14.09 -22.22 -25.84
N HIS A 288 -13.31 -22.41 -24.77
CA HIS A 288 -13.80 -22.26 -23.40
C HIS A 288 -14.16 -20.82 -23.03
N ILE A 289 -13.51 -19.84 -23.64
CA ILE A 289 -13.72 -18.40 -23.40
C ILE A 289 -14.77 -17.83 -24.35
N ALA A 290 -14.83 -18.33 -25.59
CA ALA A 290 -15.69 -17.79 -26.64
C ALA A 290 -17.18 -18.02 -26.40
N SER A 291 -17.55 -19.15 -25.79
CA SER A 291 -18.96 -19.44 -25.53
C SER A 291 -19.49 -18.55 -24.39
N PRO A 292 -20.62 -17.83 -24.57
CA PRO A 292 -21.27 -17.10 -23.48
C PRO A 292 -21.95 -18.05 -22.49
N HIS A 293 -22.11 -19.33 -22.83
CA HIS A 293 -22.80 -20.33 -22.04
C HIS A 293 -21.86 -21.10 -21.11
N PRO A 294 -22.38 -21.66 -20.00
CA PRO A 294 -21.62 -22.58 -19.16
C PRO A 294 -20.94 -23.66 -20.00
N ASP A 295 -19.65 -23.90 -19.75
CA ASP A 295 -18.87 -24.87 -20.49
C ASP A 295 -18.57 -26.10 -19.61
N PRO A 296 -19.18 -27.26 -19.89
CA PRO A 296 -18.93 -28.49 -19.14
C PRO A 296 -17.49 -28.99 -19.27
N GLU A 297 -16.83 -28.78 -20.42
CA GLU A 297 -15.45 -29.23 -20.64
C GLU A 297 -14.51 -28.41 -19.77
N LEU A 298 -14.66 -27.08 -19.74
CA LEU A 298 -13.90 -26.23 -18.83
C LEU A 298 -14.06 -26.66 -17.36
N PHE A 299 -15.25 -27.13 -16.99
CA PHE A 299 -15.51 -27.63 -15.64
C PHE A 299 -14.78 -28.94 -15.34
N LYS A 300 -14.62 -29.84 -16.32
CA LYS A 300 -13.80 -31.06 -16.17
C LYS A 300 -12.31 -30.74 -16.00
N LEU A 301 -11.85 -29.62 -16.55
CA LEU A 301 -10.47 -29.14 -16.38
C LEU A 301 -10.25 -28.50 -15.00
N ALA A 302 -11.32 -28.10 -14.31
CA ALA A 302 -11.25 -27.38 -13.05
C ALA A 302 -10.84 -28.30 -11.90
N GLN A 303 -9.86 -27.86 -11.12
CA GLN A 303 -9.38 -28.53 -9.92
C GLN A 303 -9.75 -27.74 -8.68
N LYS A 304 -9.97 -28.44 -7.57
CA LYS A 304 -10.25 -27.77 -6.28
C LYS A 304 -9.05 -26.89 -5.93
N ALA A 305 -9.30 -25.63 -5.64
CA ALA A 305 -8.27 -24.65 -5.32
C ALA A 305 -8.59 -23.98 -3.99
N SER A 306 -7.56 -23.46 -3.31
CA SER A 306 -7.73 -22.50 -2.22
C SER A 306 -7.62 -21.06 -2.75
N PHE A 307 -8.14 -20.09 -1.98
CA PHE A 307 -8.15 -18.68 -2.39
C PHE A 307 -6.74 -18.10 -2.64
N ASP A 308 -5.72 -18.63 -1.98
CA ASP A 308 -4.31 -18.24 -2.12
C ASP A 308 -3.58 -18.95 -3.27
N GLN A 309 -4.20 -19.94 -3.91
CA GLN A 309 -3.65 -20.64 -5.07
C GLN A 309 -4.08 -20.01 -6.40
N VAL A 310 -5.19 -19.27 -6.42
CA VAL A 310 -5.68 -18.61 -7.65
C VAL A 310 -4.91 -17.32 -7.90
N ASP A 311 -4.30 -17.22 -9.07
CA ASP A 311 -3.53 -16.06 -9.49
C ASP A 311 -4.43 -14.98 -10.09
N TRP A 312 -5.40 -15.39 -10.93
CA TRP A 312 -6.29 -14.47 -11.64
C TRP A 312 -7.75 -14.84 -11.51
N PHE A 313 -8.59 -13.80 -11.39
CA PHE A 313 -10.03 -13.90 -11.58
C PHE A 313 -10.38 -13.38 -12.97
N VAL A 314 -11.03 -14.22 -13.78
CA VAL A 314 -11.49 -13.85 -15.12
C VAL A 314 -12.99 -13.70 -15.08
N SER A 315 -13.47 -12.46 -15.08
CA SER A 315 -14.90 -12.18 -15.13
C SER A 315 -15.49 -12.56 -16.49
N HIS A 316 -16.72 -13.07 -16.49
CA HIS A 316 -17.45 -13.36 -17.72
C HIS A 316 -18.27 -12.14 -18.14
N SER A 317 -17.68 -11.25 -18.94
CA SER A 317 -18.42 -10.17 -19.62
C SER A 317 -18.86 -10.67 -20.99
N TRP A 318 -20.17 -10.60 -21.24
CA TRP A 318 -20.82 -11.17 -22.43
C TRP A 318 -20.61 -10.31 -23.67
N ARG A 319 -19.99 -9.14 -23.51
CA ARG A 319 -19.73 -8.18 -24.59
C ARG A 319 -18.26 -8.11 -24.98
N ASP A 320 -17.40 -8.86 -24.29
CA ASP A 320 -15.98 -8.87 -24.61
C ASP A 320 -15.76 -9.67 -25.90
N ASP A 321 -14.91 -9.17 -26.78
CA ASP A 321 -14.40 -9.93 -27.91
C ASP A 321 -13.56 -11.10 -27.40
N ALA A 322 -13.99 -12.32 -27.74
CA ALA A 322 -13.42 -13.54 -27.18
C ALA A 322 -11.95 -13.73 -27.57
N ASP A 323 -11.61 -13.44 -28.82
CA ASP A 323 -10.27 -13.56 -29.37
C ASP A 323 -9.32 -12.56 -28.71
N ALA A 324 -9.72 -11.29 -28.58
CA ALA A 324 -8.95 -10.26 -27.91
C ALA A 324 -8.72 -10.61 -26.43
N LYS A 325 -9.76 -11.11 -25.75
CA LYS A 325 -9.67 -11.54 -24.35
C LYS A 325 -8.74 -12.73 -24.18
N PHE A 326 -8.85 -13.74 -25.04
CA PHE A 326 -8.01 -14.93 -25.00
C PHE A 326 -6.54 -14.58 -25.32
N SER A 327 -6.31 -13.75 -26.33
CA SER A 327 -4.99 -13.23 -26.68
C SER A 327 -4.36 -12.48 -25.51
N ALA A 328 -5.11 -11.59 -24.85
CA ALA A 328 -4.65 -10.90 -23.65
C ALA A 328 -4.30 -11.87 -22.51
N LEU A 329 -5.10 -12.92 -22.31
CA LEU A 329 -4.82 -13.96 -21.32
C LEU A 329 -3.54 -14.76 -21.64
N GLN A 330 -3.28 -15.09 -22.91
CA GLN A 330 -2.04 -15.79 -23.30
C GLN A 330 -0.80 -14.89 -23.16
N ASN A 331 -0.92 -13.60 -23.45
CA ASN A 331 0.16 -12.62 -23.23
C ASN A 331 0.48 -12.49 -21.72
N ALA A 332 -0.56 -12.39 -20.89
CA ALA A 332 -0.42 -12.37 -19.45
C ALA A 332 0.20 -13.69 -18.93
N ARG A 333 -0.23 -14.84 -19.45
CA ARG A 333 0.32 -16.17 -19.14
C ARG A 333 1.81 -16.25 -19.39
N THR A 334 2.26 -15.78 -20.56
CA THR A 334 3.69 -15.78 -20.92
C THR A 334 4.49 -14.97 -19.91
N SER A 335 4.07 -13.74 -19.63
CA SER A 335 4.72 -12.87 -18.64
C SER A 335 4.77 -13.49 -17.25
N PHE A 336 3.70 -14.17 -16.85
CA PHE A 336 3.61 -14.86 -15.57
C PHE A 336 4.58 -16.04 -15.48
N ARG A 337 4.65 -16.88 -16.52
CA ARG A 337 5.57 -18.02 -16.57
C ARG A 337 7.01 -17.57 -16.51
N ASP A 338 7.35 -16.47 -17.19
CA ASP A 338 8.70 -15.91 -17.15
C ASP A 338 9.12 -15.49 -15.75
N ALA A 339 8.21 -14.87 -15.00
CA ALA A 339 8.45 -14.38 -13.65
C ALA A 339 8.38 -15.47 -12.56
N HIS A 340 7.45 -16.43 -12.69
CA HIS A 340 7.11 -17.36 -11.61
C HIS A 340 7.51 -18.82 -11.88
N LYS A 341 7.94 -19.15 -13.10
CA LYS A 341 8.36 -20.49 -13.51
C LYS A 341 7.29 -21.58 -13.29
N ARG A 342 6.02 -21.21 -13.33
CA ARG A 342 4.85 -22.09 -13.26
C ARG A 342 3.69 -21.52 -14.08
N GLU A 343 2.68 -22.35 -14.36
CA GLU A 343 1.43 -21.88 -14.95
C GLU A 343 0.57 -21.13 -13.93
N PRO A 344 -0.16 -20.09 -14.36
CA PRO A 344 -1.14 -19.43 -13.51
C PRO A 344 -2.40 -20.29 -13.36
N ILE A 345 -2.96 -20.31 -12.14
CA ILE A 345 -4.25 -20.92 -11.85
C ILE A 345 -5.30 -19.81 -11.93
N ILE A 346 -6.30 -19.97 -12.79
CA ILE A 346 -7.34 -18.97 -12.99
C ILE A 346 -8.68 -19.43 -12.42
N TRP A 347 -9.45 -18.50 -11.85
CA TRP A 347 -10.85 -18.69 -11.52
C TRP A 347 -11.71 -17.97 -12.56
N VAL A 348 -12.45 -18.73 -13.37
CA VAL A 348 -13.33 -18.20 -14.42
C VAL A 348 -14.74 -18.07 -13.88
N ASP A 349 -15.33 -16.87 -13.95
CA ASP A 349 -16.70 -16.58 -13.53
C ASP A 349 -17.74 -17.05 -14.56
N LYS A 350 -17.66 -18.32 -14.99
CA LYS A 350 -18.67 -18.94 -15.83
C LYS A 350 -19.68 -19.61 -14.91
N ARG A 351 -20.92 -19.11 -14.89
CA ARG A 351 -22.00 -19.75 -14.12
C ARG A 351 -22.04 -21.23 -14.50
N ARG A 352 -22.11 -22.14 -13.53
CA ARG A 352 -22.47 -23.52 -13.85
C ARG A 352 -23.88 -23.51 -14.41
N ALA A 353 -24.13 -24.28 -15.48
CA ALA A 353 -25.48 -24.68 -15.78
C ALA A 353 -26.01 -25.36 -14.51
N ALA A 354 -27.11 -24.87 -13.96
CA ALA A 354 -27.77 -25.55 -12.87
C ALA A 354 -28.19 -26.91 -13.41
N SER A 355 -27.43 -27.96 -13.10
CA SER A 355 -27.95 -29.32 -13.19
C SER A 355 -29.14 -29.33 -12.25
N ARG A 356 -30.35 -29.23 -12.81
CA ARG A 356 -31.60 -29.47 -12.08
C ARG A 356 -31.53 -30.93 -11.63
N GLY A 357 -31.04 -31.14 -10.42
CA GLY A 357 -31.08 -32.40 -9.69
C GLY A 357 -32.16 -32.28 -8.64
#